data_AF-A0A1G8AZL1-F1
#
_entry.id   AF-A0A1G8AZL1-F1
#
_cell.length_a   1.000
_cell.length_b   1.000
_cell.length_c   1.000
_cell.angle_alpha   90.00
_cell.angle_beta   90.00
_cell.angle_gamma   90.00
#
_symmetry.space_group_name_H-M   'P 1'
#
loop_
_entity.id
_entity.type
_entity.pdbx_description
1 polymer ?
#
loop_
_entity_poly.entity_id
_entity_poly.type
_entity_poly.pdbx_seq_one_letter_code
_entity_poly.pdbx_strand_id
1 'polypeptide(L)' 'MTTWRKSSRSGTSSDCVEVGRRVGIRDSKAPATHLPVSGRAWSAFLTSVKSRQTT' A
#
# COMPACT_ATOMS: atom_id res chain seq x y z
N MET A 1 -3.99 -11.84 -6.55
CA MET A 1 -2.67 -12.23 -5.99
C MET A 1 -1.70 -11.07 -6.03
N THR A 2 -1.19 -10.64 -4.86
CA THR A 2 -0.29 -9.49 -4.75
C THR A 2 1.08 -9.93 -5.26
N THR A 3 1.63 -9.24 -6.26
CA THR A 3 2.98 -9.52 -6.73
C THR A 3 3.96 -8.98 -5.69
N TRP A 4 4.47 -9.89 -4.87
CA TRP A 4 5.52 -9.61 -3.91
C TRP A 4 6.86 -9.52 -4.63
N ARG A 5 7.66 -8.51 -4.31
CA ARG A 5 9.04 -8.42 -4.77
C ARG A 5 9.96 -8.23 -3.57
N LYS A 6 11.08 -8.96 -3.55
CA LYS A 6 12.15 -8.76 -2.58
C LYS A 6 12.72 -7.34 -2.75
N SER A 7 12.81 -6.61 -1.64
CA SER A 7 13.42 -5.28 -1.61
C SER A 7 14.93 -5.38 -1.86
N SER A 8 15.49 -4.43 -2.60
CA SER A 8 16.95 -4.31 -2.79
C SER A 8 17.72 -3.95 -1.51
N ARG A 9 17.01 -3.60 -0.43
CA ARG A 9 17.57 -3.36 0.90
C ARG A 9 17.58 -4.62 1.79
N SER A 10 17.12 -5.76 1.27
CA SER A 10 17.16 -7.03 1.98
C SER A 10 18.57 -7.61 2.01
N GLY A 11 18.95 -8.25 3.13
CA GLY A 11 20.18 -9.04 3.20
C GLY A 11 20.14 -10.32 2.37
N THR A 12 21.32 -10.92 2.17
CA THR A 12 21.48 -12.16 1.39
C THR A 12 20.83 -13.36 2.10
N SER A 13 20.97 -13.43 3.43
CA SER A 13 20.48 -14.52 4.28
C SER A 13 19.60 -14.08 5.47
N SER A 14 19.57 -12.79 5.82
CA SER A 14 18.74 -12.22 6.90
C SER A 14 18.08 -10.91 6.47
N ASP A 15 17.16 -10.37 7.30
CA ASP A 15 16.54 -9.05 7.12
C ASP A 15 15.80 -8.87 5.79
N CYS A 16 15.09 -9.91 5.35
CA CYS A 16 14.33 -9.88 4.09
C CYS A 16 13.05 -9.05 4.21
N VAL A 17 12.93 -8.01 3.39
CA VAL A 17 11.73 -7.17 3.29
C VAL A 17 11.07 -7.42 1.94
N GLU A 18 9.82 -7.85 1.95
CA GLU A 18 9.01 -8.06 0.75
C GLU A 18 8.00 -6.94 0.59
N VAL A 19 7.96 -6.33 -0.59
CA VAL A 19 7.02 -5.27 -0.92
C VAL A 19 5.97 -5.80 -1.88
N GLY A 20 4.71 -5.69 -1.46
CA GLY A 20 3.55 -6.03 -2.26
C GLY A 20 2.89 -4.75 -2.78
N ARG A 21 2.57 -4.70 -4.08
CA ARG A 21 1.82 -3.57 -4.64
C ARG A 21 0.32 -3.82 -4.48
N ARG A 22 -0.31 -3.18 -3.49
CA ARG A 22 -1.76 -2.95 -3.38
C ARG A 22 -2.07 -2.06 -2.18
N VAL A 23 -3.14 -1.29 -2.30
CA VAL A 23 -3.74 -0.56 -1.18
C VAL A 23 -5.08 -1.21 -0.88
N GLY A 24 -5.34 -1.55 0.38
CA GLY A 24 -6.61 -2.09 0.83
C GLY A 24 -7.21 -1.18 1.89
N ILE A 25 -8.48 -0.85 1.75
CA ILE A 25 -9.25 -0.14 2.79
C ILE A 25 -10.10 -1.20 3.48
N ARG A 26 -10.05 -1.28 4.81
CA ARG A 26 -10.86 -2.22 5.58
C ARG A 26 -11.34 -1.61 6.88
N ASP A 27 -12.47 -2.13 7.37
CA ASP A 27 -12.92 -1.91 8.74
C ASP A 27 -12.10 -2.81 9.68
N SER A 28 -11.55 -2.23 10.75
CA SER A 28 -10.82 -2.99 11.76
C SER A 28 -11.70 -4.00 12.50
N LYS A 29 -13.02 -3.76 12.56
CA LYS A 29 -14.01 -4.66 13.17
C LYS A 29 -14.48 -5.77 12.22
N ALA A 30 -14.11 -5.72 10.94
CA ALA A 30 -14.40 -6.76 9.94
C ALA A 30 -13.15 -7.09 9.10
N PRO A 31 -12.11 -7.69 9.71
CA PRO A 31 -10.76 -7.76 9.12
C PRO A 31 -10.63 -8.64 7.88
N ALA A 32 -11.60 -9.53 7.65
CA ALA A 32 -11.66 -10.43 6.48
C ALA A 32 -12.06 -9.69 5.19
N THR A 33 -12.83 -8.60 5.30
CA THR A 33 -13.36 -7.85 4.16
C THR A 33 -12.50 -6.63 3.90
N HIS A 34 -12.08 -6.42 2.65
CA HIS A 34 -11.33 -5.22 2.27
C HIS A 34 -11.71 -4.77 0.86
N LEU A 35 -11.71 -3.45 0.65
CA LEU A 35 -11.87 -2.81 -0.65
C LEU A 35 -10.49 -2.64 -1.29
N PRO A 36 -10.19 -3.32 -2.40
CA PRO A 36 -8.93 -3.14 -3.11
C PRO A 36 -8.92 -1.81 -3.86
N VAL A 37 -7.84 -1.05 -3.70
CA VAL A 37 -7.58 0.21 -4.41
C VAL A 37 -6.31 0.06 -5.24
N SER A 38 -6.39 0.47 -6.51
CA SER A 38 -5.22 0.47 -7.37
C SER A 38 -4.19 1.50 -6.87
N GLY A 39 -2.90 1.23 -7.07
CA GLY A 39 -1.85 2.19 -6.70
C GLY A 39 -2.03 3.56 -7.37
N ARG A 40 -2.51 3.58 -8.63
CA ARG A 40 -2.79 4.82 -9.37
C ARG A 40 -3.91 5.65 -8.72
N ALA A 41 -5.02 5.00 -8.36
CA ALA A 41 -6.13 5.68 -7.70
C ALA A 41 -5.73 6.21 -6.32
N TRP A 42 -4.93 5.44 -5.57
CA TRP A 42 -4.42 5.88 -4.27
C TRP A 42 -3.49 7.10 -4.39
N SER A 43 -2.56 7.09 -5.35
CA SER A 43 -1.68 8.24 -5.60
C SER A 43 -2.49 9.49 -5.98
N ALA A 44 -3.49 9.37 -6.84
CA ALA A 44 -4.36 10.48 -7.22
C ALA A 44 -5.14 11.05 -6.02
N PHE A 45 -5.69 10.18 -5.17
CA PHE A 45 -6.36 10.57 -3.93
C PHE A 45 -5.42 11.36 -3.00
N LEU A 46 -4.21 10.84 -2.74
CA LEU A 46 -3.24 11.53 -1.88
C LEU A 46 -2.85 12.91 -2.41
N THR A 47 -2.64 13.04 -3.73
CA THR A 47 -2.38 14.34 -4.35
C THR A 47 -3.54 15.30 -4.14
N SER A 48 -4.78 14.84 -4.36
CA SER A 48 -5.98 15.66 -4.14
C SER A 48 -6.10 16.12 -2.68
N VAL A 49 -5.92 15.22 -1.70
CA VAL A 49 -6.02 15.58 -0.28
C VAL A 49 -4.97 16.61 0.12
N LYS A 50 -3.69 16.38 -0.27
CA LYS A 50 -2.59 17.32 0.02
C LYS A 50 -2.79 18.69 -0.63
N SER A 51 -3.28 18.72 -1.87
CA SER A 51 -3.53 19.98 -2.59
C SER A 51 -4.65 20.82 -1.99
N ARG A 52 -5.59 20.19 -1.26
CA ARG A 52 -6.69 20.87 -0.56
C ARG A 52 -6.33 21.25 0.87
N GLN A 53 -5.12 20.93 1.31
CA GLN A 53 -4.60 21.31 2.62
C GLN A 53 -4.01 22.73 2.53
N THR A 54 -4.87 23.69 2.17
CA THR A 54 -4.60 25.12 2.30
C THR A 54 -5.11 25.53 3.68
N THR A 55 -4.24 25.52 4.67
CA THR A 55 -4.43 26.21 5.96
C THR A 55 -3.08 26.68 6.43
#